data_AF-A0A9P0CQU2-F1
#
_entry.id   AF-A0A9P0CQU2-F1
#
_cell.length_a   1.000
_cell.length_b   1.000
_cell.length_c   1.000
_cell.angle_alpha   90.00
_cell.angle_beta   90.00
_cell.angle_gamma   90.00
#
_symmetry.space_group_name_H-M   'P 1'
#
loop_
_entity.id
_entity.type
_entity.pdbx_description
1 polymer ?
#
loop_
_entity_poly.entity_id
_entity_poly.type
_entity_poly.pdbx_seq_one_letter_code
_entity_poly.pdbx_strand_id
1 'polypeptide(L)'
;MEMNVISFFNLLVVVILVQKCYSVKKETYNIVCNLIDDGVVAILGPSTYVTSPVVESTCKNLNLPYIVTSWRMTSFEESDVFLNFHPDADKLAKGIADIVRSLGWVGIIILYEEEEGLVKLQEVLKLQNLKRTDNHDFIRDAHTVDYSSLNVTANITTIRIFDYNSEEFLNALQKWGITAFEFFKTPLYLTPTSIKTETALFQDALTYLTAALKDLPYLPESKVNCFADDKYMNGFSIINATRHKEDLPTITGPIKFDDFGNRIDFNIYVYTLDEDQLIGTYQALNETMVFARTSEETSLAATSNLKKVKVMVSTRIGNPFLMEVTPQDGQILEGNDRYEGYTKDLMDEIAKNIDFTFELHITEGNLFGSYLEDQKRWTGLIGDLLERRAHLALCDLTITHQRQSVVDFSMPFMTLGISILHKSPAKDPTRTFAFLEPFGTSVWIYSATLYLVVSIILYFIARMTPGDWENPHPCDDKPKVLENIWTLQNCHWATLGTIMNQGCDILPKGISSRFALAMWWFFALIITNSYIANLTAFLTKANLEPPIKNVEDLSKQSKIKYGCLEKGSTEQFFKVPT
;
A
#
# COMPACT_ATOMS: atom_id res chain seq x y z
N MET A 1 16.25 -53.02 -9.64
CA MET A 1 16.25 -53.35 -8.20
C MET A 1 14.88 -53.95 -7.93
N GLU A 2 14.78 -55.28 -7.91
CA GLU A 2 13.50 -55.99 -7.68
C GLU A 2 13.02 -55.69 -6.26
N MET A 3 11.83 -55.11 -6.15
CA MET A 3 11.24 -54.73 -4.88
C MET A 3 10.03 -55.64 -4.64
N ASN A 4 10.29 -56.83 -4.09
CA ASN A 4 9.23 -57.76 -3.70
C ASN A 4 8.57 -57.27 -2.41
N VAL A 5 7.40 -56.65 -2.53
CA VAL A 5 6.54 -56.29 -1.38
C VAL A 5 5.46 -57.35 -1.28
N ILE A 6 5.42 -58.14 -0.21
CA ILE A 6 4.32 -59.10 0.01
C ILE A 6 3.75 -58.98 1.42
N SER A 7 2.41 -58.88 1.45
CA SER A 7 1.53 -58.95 2.61
C SER A 7 1.16 -60.41 2.92
N PHE A 8 0.87 -60.68 4.19
CA PHE A 8 0.44 -61.96 4.77
C PHE A 8 -0.77 -62.60 4.06
N PHE A 9 -0.59 -63.28 2.93
CA PHE A 9 -1.38 -64.39 2.36
C PHE A 9 -0.57 -64.92 1.15
N ASN A 10 -0.77 -66.18 0.71
CA ASN A 10 -0.12 -66.73 -0.49
C ASN A 10 -0.66 -66.07 -1.80
N LEU A 11 -0.52 -64.75 -1.92
CA LEU A 11 -0.68 -63.95 -3.12
C LEU A 11 0.70 -63.36 -3.43
N LEU A 12 1.30 -63.77 -4.53
CA LEU A 12 2.61 -63.27 -4.95
C LEU A 12 2.38 -61.92 -5.65
N VAL A 13 2.51 -60.82 -4.90
CA VAL A 13 2.46 -59.47 -5.47
C VAL A 13 3.80 -59.21 -6.16
N VAL A 14 3.84 -59.41 -7.49
CA VAL A 14 5.01 -59.09 -8.31
C VAL A 14 4.94 -57.61 -8.68
N VAL A 15 5.80 -56.78 -8.06
CA VAL A 15 5.98 -55.36 -8.43
C VAL A 15 7.16 -55.25 -9.39
N ILE A 16 6.89 -55.10 -10.70
CA ILE A 16 7.93 -54.86 -11.71
C ILE A 16 8.02 -53.36 -12.01
N LEU A 17 9.16 -52.75 -11.66
CA LEU A 17 9.49 -51.38 -12.05
C LEU A 17 9.86 -51.33 -13.53
N VAL A 18 9.00 -50.71 -14.35
CA VAL A 18 9.30 -50.42 -15.76
C VAL A 18 10.18 -49.16 -15.82
N GLN A 19 11.49 -49.35 -15.95
CA GLN A 19 12.48 -48.26 -15.95
C GLN A 19 12.62 -47.62 -17.34
N LYS A 20 12.76 -46.29 -17.39
CA LYS A 20 12.81 -45.40 -18.59
C LYS A 20 13.63 -45.98 -19.77
N CYS A 21 13.00 -46.08 -20.95
CA CYS A 21 13.67 -46.00 -22.27
C CYS A 21 12.67 -45.65 -23.39
N TYR A 22 13.05 -44.74 -24.28
CA TYR A 22 12.24 -44.15 -25.37
C TYR A 22 11.62 -45.15 -26.40
N SER A 23 11.77 -46.47 -26.22
CA SER A 23 11.05 -47.56 -26.94
C SER A 23 9.78 -48.07 -26.23
N VAL A 24 9.25 -47.27 -25.29
CA VAL A 24 8.45 -47.72 -24.15
C VAL A 24 7.13 -48.46 -24.47
N LYS A 25 6.37 -48.08 -25.50
CA LYS A 25 4.97 -48.55 -25.65
C LYS A 25 4.84 -50.05 -25.96
N LYS A 26 5.62 -50.55 -26.91
CA LYS A 26 5.60 -51.98 -27.30
C LYS A 26 6.16 -52.87 -26.20
N GLU A 27 7.22 -52.42 -25.55
CA GLU A 27 7.86 -53.13 -24.45
C GLU A 27 6.96 -53.18 -23.21
N THR A 28 6.30 -52.07 -22.89
CA THR A 28 5.29 -52.01 -21.82
C THR A 28 4.13 -52.96 -22.09
N TYR A 29 3.61 -52.98 -23.33
CA TYR A 29 2.57 -53.92 -23.72
C TYR A 29 3.01 -55.38 -23.52
N ASN A 30 4.22 -55.74 -23.98
CA ASN A 30 4.74 -57.10 -23.79
C ASN A 30 4.91 -57.47 -22.31
N ILE A 31 5.40 -56.56 -21.47
CA ILE A 31 5.54 -56.80 -20.02
C ILE A 31 4.17 -57.01 -19.38
N VAL A 32 3.20 -56.16 -19.71
CA VAL A 32 1.82 -56.27 -19.22
C VAL A 32 1.20 -57.61 -19.64
N CYS A 33 1.42 -58.05 -20.88
CA CYS A 33 0.91 -59.33 -21.33
C CYS A 33 1.56 -60.53 -20.65
N ASN A 34 2.88 -60.49 -20.41
CA ASN A 34 3.55 -61.54 -19.63
C ASN A 34 2.99 -61.62 -18.21
N LEU A 35 2.73 -60.47 -17.56
CA LEU A 35 2.11 -60.43 -16.23
C LEU A 35 0.68 -61.01 -16.24
N ILE A 36 -0.09 -60.74 -17.30
CA ILE A 36 -1.44 -61.28 -17.47
C ILE A 36 -1.40 -62.80 -17.64
N ASP A 37 -0.45 -63.31 -18.44
CA ASP A 37 -0.23 -64.75 -18.63
C ASP A 37 0.18 -65.45 -17.31
N ASP A 38 0.89 -64.74 -16.42
CA ASP A 38 1.22 -65.21 -15.06
C ASP A 38 0.01 -65.26 -14.10
N GLY A 39 -1.16 -64.74 -14.52
CA GLY A 39 -2.41 -64.84 -13.79
C GLY A 39 -2.65 -63.75 -12.74
N VAL A 40 -2.21 -62.52 -13.00
CA VAL A 40 -2.42 -61.39 -12.08
C VAL A 40 -3.89 -61.00 -11.94
N VAL A 41 -4.30 -60.61 -10.73
CA VAL A 41 -5.68 -60.21 -10.39
C VAL A 41 -5.96 -58.72 -10.59
N ALA A 42 -4.91 -57.90 -10.63
CA ALA A 42 -4.95 -56.45 -10.83
C ALA A 42 -3.57 -55.97 -11.30
N ILE A 43 -3.53 -54.87 -12.05
CA ILE A 43 -2.30 -54.21 -12.50
C ILE A 43 -2.21 -52.84 -11.84
N LEU A 44 -1.09 -52.60 -11.16
CA LEU A 44 -0.72 -51.26 -10.69
C LEU A 44 0.10 -50.58 -11.79
N GLY A 45 -0.34 -49.39 -12.19
CA GLY A 45 0.17 -48.68 -13.35
C GLY A 45 1.57 -48.11 -13.17
N PRO A 46 2.25 -47.84 -14.29
CA PRO A 46 3.58 -47.25 -14.27
C PRO A 46 3.52 -45.82 -13.72
N SER A 47 4.64 -45.34 -13.18
CA SER A 47 4.76 -43.96 -12.67
C SER A 47 4.75 -42.90 -13.78
N THR A 48 4.83 -43.31 -15.05
CA THR A 48 4.98 -42.40 -16.20
C THR A 48 3.67 -42.27 -16.98
N TYR A 49 3.24 -41.03 -17.23
CA TYR A 49 2.03 -40.73 -18.00
C TYR A 49 2.07 -41.28 -19.44
N VAL A 50 3.24 -41.32 -20.08
CA VAL A 50 3.39 -41.73 -21.50
C VAL A 50 2.98 -43.20 -21.74
N THR A 51 3.21 -44.08 -20.77
CA THR A 51 2.92 -45.52 -20.89
C THR A 51 1.57 -45.91 -20.30
N SER A 52 1.02 -45.09 -19.40
CA SER A 52 -0.25 -45.36 -18.73
C SER A 52 -1.42 -45.63 -19.70
N PRO A 53 -1.62 -44.87 -20.80
CA PRO A 53 -2.70 -45.14 -21.76
C PRO A 53 -2.62 -46.51 -22.44
N VAL A 54 -1.41 -47.04 -22.65
CA VAL A 54 -1.23 -48.37 -23.27
C VAL A 54 -1.70 -49.46 -22.30
N VAL A 55 -1.33 -49.33 -21.02
CA VAL A 55 -1.76 -50.26 -19.97
C VAL A 55 -3.27 -50.14 -19.75
N GLU A 56 -3.79 -48.93 -19.66
CA GLU A 56 -5.22 -48.66 -19.49
C GLU A 56 -6.06 -49.28 -20.61
N SER A 57 -5.67 -49.08 -21.88
CA SER A 57 -6.37 -49.66 -23.00
C SER A 57 -6.34 -51.20 -22.97
N THR A 58 -5.20 -51.79 -22.58
CA THR A 58 -5.05 -53.25 -22.48
C THR A 58 -5.93 -53.80 -21.36
N CYS A 59 -5.87 -53.20 -20.17
CA CYS A 59 -6.68 -53.58 -19.02
C CYS A 59 -8.19 -53.42 -19.29
N LYS A 60 -8.59 -52.32 -19.94
CA LYS A 60 -9.99 -52.05 -20.31
C LYS A 60 -10.53 -53.11 -21.27
N ASN A 61 -9.74 -53.53 -22.26
CA ASN A 61 -10.15 -54.57 -23.21
C ASN A 61 -10.37 -55.92 -22.51
N LEU A 62 -9.49 -56.28 -21.58
CA LEU A 62 -9.52 -57.55 -20.85
C LEU A 62 -10.37 -57.52 -19.58
N ASN A 63 -11.01 -56.39 -19.27
CA ASN A 63 -11.76 -56.15 -18.03
C ASN A 63 -10.91 -56.41 -16.77
N LEU A 64 -9.62 -56.09 -16.83
CA LEU A 64 -8.67 -56.29 -15.72
C LEU A 64 -8.57 -55.02 -14.87
N PRO A 65 -8.63 -55.11 -13.53
CA PRO A 65 -8.45 -53.97 -12.64
C PRO A 65 -7.15 -53.22 -12.90
N TYR A 66 -7.24 -51.92 -13.18
CA TYR A 66 -6.12 -51.02 -13.40
C TYR A 66 -6.11 -49.91 -12.36
N ILE A 67 -5.05 -49.88 -11.54
CA ILE A 67 -4.90 -48.93 -10.43
C ILE A 67 -3.71 -48.02 -10.71
N VAL A 68 -3.94 -46.71 -10.71
CA VAL A 68 -2.91 -45.69 -10.99
C VAL A 68 -2.61 -44.86 -9.75
N THR A 69 -1.34 -44.54 -9.55
CA THR A 69 -0.85 -43.69 -8.45
C THR A 69 -0.08 -42.47 -8.95
N SER A 70 0.11 -42.34 -10.26
CA SER A 70 0.75 -41.20 -10.92
C SER A 70 -0.27 -40.12 -11.28
N TRP A 71 0.20 -38.89 -11.43
CA TRP A 71 -0.63 -37.81 -11.96
C TRP A 71 -1.10 -38.14 -13.39
N ARG A 72 -2.34 -37.76 -13.71
CA ARG A 72 -2.91 -37.79 -15.05
C ARG A 72 -3.92 -36.66 -15.19
N MET A 73 -4.19 -36.26 -16.42
CA MET A 73 -5.29 -35.35 -16.73
C MET A 73 -6.65 -36.00 -16.41
N THR A 74 -7.58 -35.19 -15.91
CA THR A 74 -8.94 -35.63 -15.59
C THR A 74 -9.61 -36.20 -16.84
N SER A 75 -10.14 -37.41 -16.70
CA SER A 75 -10.88 -38.11 -17.75
C SER A 75 -12.32 -38.29 -17.29
N PHE A 76 -13.25 -37.97 -18.18
CA PHE A 76 -14.69 -38.19 -17.99
C PHE A 76 -15.18 -39.44 -18.74
N GLU A 77 -14.26 -40.23 -19.31
CA GLU A 77 -14.62 -41.53 -19.86
C GLU A 77 -14.89 -42.51 -18.72
N GLU A 78 -16.12 -43.00 -18.63
CA GLU A 78 -16.45 -44.10 -17.73
C GLU A 78 -15.55 -45.30 -18.05
N SER A 79 -14.82 -45.73 -17.02
CA SER A 79 -14.00 -46.92 -17.07
C SER A 79 -14.34 -47.78 -15.87
N ASP A 80 -15.01 -48.89 -16.17
CA ASP A 80 -15.52 -49.86 -15.21
C ASP A 80 -14.40 -50.60 -14.44
N VAL A 81 -13.16 -50.49 -14.90
CA VAL A 81 -12.00 -51.20 -14.32
C VAL A 81 -10.85 -50.30 -13.92
N PHE A 82 -11.12 -49.00 -13.72
CA PHE A 82 -10.09 -48.00 -13.44
C PHE A 82 -10.27 -47.36 -12.06
N LEU A 83 -9.15 -47.16 -11.35
CA LEU A 83 -9.06 -46.33 -10.14
C LEU A 83 -7.76 -45.53 -10.13
N ASN A 84 -7.85 -44.24 -9.83
CA ASN A 84 -6.71 -43.35 -9.67
C ASN A 84 -6.60 -42.86 -8.23
N PHE A 85 -5.58 -43.33 -7.51
CA PHE A 85 -5.29 -42.92 -6.14
C PHE A 85 -4.59 -41.56 -6.06
N HIS A 86 -4.01 -41.09 -7.17
CA HIS A 86 -3.51 -39.72 -7.24
C HIS A 86 -4.71 -38.75 -7.23
N PRO A 87 -4.64 -37.64 -6.47
CA PRO A 87 -5.66 -36.59 -6.53
C PRO A 87 -6.01 -36.20 -7.96
N ASP A 88 -7.31 -36.03 -8.22
CA ASP A 88 -7.83 -35.57 -9.50
C ASP A 88 -7.19 -34.22 -9.91
N ALA A 89 -6.85 -34.07 -11.19
CA ALA A 89 -6.06 -32.93 -11.66
C ALA A 89 -6.82 -31.61 -11.56
N ASP A 90 -8.10 -31.59 -11.92
CA ASP A 90 -8.94 -30.39 -11.85
C ASP A 90 -9.19 -29.99 -10.40
N LYS A 91 -9.50 -30.95 -9.53
CA LYS A 91 -9.67 -30.70 -8.09
C LYS A 91 -8.38 -30.25 -7.41
N LEU A 92 -7.23 -30.83 -7.78
CA LEU A 92 -5.93 -30.43 -7.26
C LEU A 92 -5.57 -29.01 -7.70
N ALA A 93 -5.76 -28.68 -8.98
CA ALA A 93 -5.50 -27.34 -9.49
C ALA A 93 -6.39 -26.29 -8.81
N LYS A 94 -7.67 -26.59 -8.63
CA LYS A 94 -8.61 -25.76 -7.88
C LYS A 94 -8.16 -25.56 -6.43
N GLY A 95 -7.76 -26.64 -5.76
CA GLY A 95 -7.28 -26.58 -4.38
C GLY A 95 -6.05 -25.70 -4.21
N ILE A 96 -5.09 -25.77 -5.13
CA ILE A 96 -3.92 -24.88 -5.13
C ILE A 96 -4.35 -23.42 -5.33
N ALA A 97 -5.30 -23.15 -6.24
CA ALA A 97 -5.81 -21.80 -6.48
C ALA A 97 -6.58 -21.24 -5.26
N ASP A 98 -7.33 -22.08 -4.56
CA ASP A 98 -8.02 -21.70 -3.33
C ASP A 98 -7.03 -21.43 -2.19
N ILE A 99 -5.97 -22.23 -2.04
CA ILE A 99 -4.87 -21.97 -1.09
C ILE A 99 -4.24 -20.61 -1.36
N VAL A 100 -3.89 -20.32 -2.62
CA VAL A 100 -3.33 -19.04 -3.04
C VAL A 100 -4.26 -17.88 -2.67
N ARG A 101 -5.57 -18.04 -2.89
CA ARG A 101 -6.59 -17.04 -2.55
C ARG A 101 -6.70 -16.86 -1.04
N SER A 102 -6.74 -17.94 -0.28
CA SER A 102 -6.85 -17.93 1.18
C SER A 102 -5.62 -17.31 1.85
N LEU A 103 -4.43 -17.49 1.28
CA LEU A 103 -3.20 -16.87 1.78
C LEU A 103 -3.05 -15.38 1.37
N GLY A 104 -3.96 -14.85 0.56
CA GLY A 104 -3.95 -13.45 0.16
C GLY A 104 -2.73 -13.05 -0.69
N TRP A 105 -2.16 -13.99 -1.45
CA TRP A 105 -0.98 -13.72 -2.26
C TRP A 105 -1.31 -12.74 -3.41
N VAL A 106 -0.55 -11.64 -3.49
CA VAL A 106 -0.73 -10.56 -4.49
C VAL A 106 0.22 -10.72 -5.69
N GLY A 107 1.24 -11.56 -5.56
CA GLY A 107 2.18 -11.92 -6.61
C GLY A 107 2.81 -13.27 -6.31
N ILE A 108 2.99 -14.09 -7.33
CA ILE A 108 3.54 -15.44 -7.24
C ILE A 108 4.58 -15.61 -8.33
N ILE A 109 5.69 -16.24 -7.97
CA ILE A 109 6.65 -16.77 -8.94
C ILE A 109 6.32 -18.24 -9.10
N ILE A 110 5.72 -18.58 -10.24
CA ILE A 110 5.46 -19.97 -10.56
C ILE A 110 6.72 -20.50 -11.18
N LEU A 111 7.30 -21.42 -10.47
CA LEU A 111 8.33 -22.22 -11.00
C LEU A 111 7.63 -23.52 -11.59
N TYR A 112 7.93 -24.11 -12.80
CA TYR A 112 7.60 -25.50 -13.35
C TYR A 112 8.75 -26.27 -14.11
N GLU A 113 8.98 -27.59 -13.88
CA GLU A 113 10.06 -28.41 -14.54
C GLU A 113 9.60 -29.05 -15.88
N GLU A 114 8.38 -29.59 -15.92
CA GLU A 114 7.80 -30.25 -17.10
C GLU A 114 6.51 -29.53 -17.54
N GLU A 115 6.11 -29.65 -18.81
CA GLU A 115 4.87 -29.01 -19.35
C GLU A 115 3.62 -29.37 -18.52
N GLU A 116 3.60 -30.56 -17.91
CA GLU A 116 2.54 -31.02 -17.00
C GLU A 116 2.37 -30.13 -15.76
N GLY A 117 3.44 -29.47 -15.31
CA GLY A 117 3.42 -28.55 -14.18
C GLY A 117 2.51 -27.34 -14.39
N LEU A 118 2.37 -26.89 -15.65
CA LEU A 118 1.46 -25.79 -15.99
C LEU A 118 0.00 -26.19 -15.91
N VAL A 119 -0.33 -27.43 -16.30
CA VAL A 119 -1.70 -27.96 -16.23
C VAL A 119 -2.14 -28.06 -14.77
N LYS A 120 -1.24 -28.51 -13.87
CA LYS A 120 -1.49 -28.55 -12.42
C LYS A 120 -1.80 -27.17 -11.82
N LEU A 121 -1.36 -26.08 -12.47
CA LEU A 121 -1.52 -24.70 -12.01
C LEU A 121 -2.51 -23.89 -12.86
N GLN A 122 -3.27 -24.54 -13.75
CA GLN A 122 -4.19 -23.86 -14.67
C GLN A 122 -5.18 -22.92 -13.97
N GLU A 123 -5.70 -23.31 -12.80
CA GLU A 123 -6.63 -22.49 -12.02
C GLU A 123 -5.93 -21.31 -11.32
N VAL A 124 -4.68 -21.49 -10.91
CA VAL A 124 -3.85 -20.39 -10.37
C VAL A 124 -3.59 -19.35 -11.45
N LEU A 125 -3.32 -19.79 -12.69
CA LEU A 125 -3.08 -18.91 -13.83
C LEU A 125 -4.30 -18.07 -14.23
N LYS A 126 -5.51 -18.53 -13.93
CA LYS A 126 -6.77 -17.80 -14.17
C LYS A 126 -7.05 -16.69 -13.16
N LEU A 127 -6.30 -16.60 -12.06
CA LEU A 127 -6.48 -15.55 -11.05
C LEU A 127 -6.05 -14.18 -11.62
N GLN A 128 -7.02 -13.26 -11.76
CA GLN A 128 -6.82 -11.95 -12.40
C GLN A 128 -5.98 -10.96 -11.56
N ASN A 129 -5.84 -11.19 -10.26
CA ASN A 129 -5.23 -10.24 -9.31
C ASN A 129 -3.73 -10.46 -9.06
N LEU A 130 -3.08 -11.42 -9.75
CA LEU A 130 -1.68 -11.74 -9.53
C LEU A 130 -0.76 -10.99 -10.49
N LYS A 131 0.17 -10.16 -9.95
CA LYS A 131 1.27 -9.60 -10.74
C LYS A 131 2.25 -10.73 -11.12
N ARG A 132 2.50 -10.88 -12.43
CA ARG A 132 3.34 -11.96 -12.99
C ARG A 132 4.76 -11.47 -13.21
N THR A 133 5.73 -12.29 -12.84
CA THR A 133 7.15 -12.13 -13.18
C THR A 133 7.68 -13.47 -13.66
N ASP A 134 8.20 -13.48 -14.87
CA ASP A 134 8.61 -14.70 -15.57
C ASP A 134 9.95 -15.20 -15.03
N ASN A 135 9.95 -16.40 -14.44
CA ASN A 135 11.05 -17.37 -14.31
C ASN A 135 10.49 -18.66 -13.68
N HIS A 136 10.97 -19.84 -14.11
CA HIS A 136 10.17 -21.09 -14.21
C HIS A 136 10.93 -22.38 -13.67
N ASP A 137 10.53 -23.05 -12.55
CA ASP A 137 10.74 -24.49 -12.01
C ASP A 137 9.86 -25.13 -10.79
N PHE A 138 8.88 -26.03 -10.98
CA PHE A 138 7.77 -26.44 -10.02
C PHE A 138 8.27 -27.73 -9.46
N ILE A 139 8.68 -27.68 -8.22
CA ILE A 139 9.40 -28.79 -7.65
C ILE A 139 8.37 -29.77 -7.11
N ARG A 140 8.18 -30.87 -7.85
CA ARG A 140 7.48 -32.06 -7.37
C ARG A 140 8.23 -32.62 -6.16
N ASP A 141 7.49 -33.09 -5.15
CA ASP A 141 8.07 -33.64 -3.91
C ASP A 141 9.06 -32.64 -3.28
N ALA A 142 8.58 -31.41 -3.08
CA ALA A 142 9.38 -30.32 -2.55
C ALA A 142 10.16 -30.72 -1.28
N HIS A 143 9.63 -31.58 -0.42
CA HIS A 143 10.30 -32.06 0.80
C HIS A 143 11.51 -32.98 0.57
N THR A 144 11.69 -33.51 -0.64
CA THR A 144 12.82 -34.41 -0.99
C THR A 144 14.01 -33.66 -1.58
N VAL A 145 13.85 -32.37 -1.87
CA VAL A 145 14.86 -31.54 -2.53
C VAL A 145 15.65 -30.74 -1.50
N ASP A 146 16.96 -30.63 -1.73
CA ASP A 146 17.83 -29.79 -0.91
C ASP A 146 17.83 -28.34 -1.42
N TYR A 147 17.32 -27.43 -0.59
CA TYR A 147 17.24 -25.99 -0.89
C TYR A 147 18.42 -25.19 -0.33
N SER A 148 19.45 -25.84 0.21
CA SER A 148 20.64 -25.16 0.75
C SER A 148 21.34 -24.22 -0.25
N SER A 149 21.17 -24.47 -1.54
CA SER A 149 21.67 -23.63 -2.64
C SER A 149 20.88 -22.33 -2.85
N LEU A 150 19.62 -22.28 -2.40
CA LEU A 150 18.76 -21.11 -2.46
C LEU A 150 19.00 -20.24 -1.22
N ASN A 151 20.06 -19.43 -1.26
CA ASN A 151 20.33 -18.41 -0.24
C ASN A 151 19.34 -17.24 -0.36
N VAL A 152 18.06 -17.50 -0.03
CA VAL A 152 16.97 -16.55 -0.19
C VAL A 152 16.47 -16.14 1.21
N THR A 153 16.33 -14.83 1.43
CA THR A 153 15.77 -14.25 2.67
C THR A 153 14.24 -14.27 2.73
N ALA A 154 13.58 -14.92 1.76
CA ALA A 154 12.14 -14.94 1.62
C ALA A 154 11.55 -16.21 2.25
N ASN A 155 10.39 -16.07 2.90
CA ASN A 155 9.63 -17.22 3.39
C ASN A 155 9.09 -18.01 2.19
N ILE A 156 9.69 -19.16 1.92
CA ILE A 156 9.22 -20.08 0.87
C ILE A 156 8.13 -20.97 1.48
N THR A 157 6.98 -21.01 0.81
CA THR A 157 5.87 -21.90 1.16
C THR A 157 5.85 -23.08 0.20
N THR A 158 5.76 -24.29 0.75
CA THR A 158 5.68 -25.53 -0.02
C THR A 158 4.34 -26.22 0.23
N ILE A 159 3.94 -27.04 -0.74
CA ILE A 159 2.68 -27.78 -0.71
C ILE A 159 3.00 -29.28 -0.79
N ARG A 160 2.31 -30.09 0.04
CA ARG A 160 2.48 -31.54 0.13
C ARG A 160 1.13 -32.25 0.09
N ILE A 161 1.09 -33.47 -0.46
CA ILE A 161 -0.13 -34.31 -0.51
C ILE A 161 -0.27 -35.16 0.77
N PHE A 162 0.82 -35.42 1.47
CA PHE A 162 0.81 -36.15 2.74
C PHE A 162 1.74 -35.48 3.75
N ASP A 163 1.47 -35.73 5.03
CA ASP A 163 2.31 -35.28 6.13
C ASP A 163 3.18 -36.45 6.61
N TYR A 164 4.50 -36.34 6.46
CA TYR A 164 5.45 -37.35 6.94
C TYR A 164 5.66 -37.33 8.46
N ASN A 165 5.08 -36.36 9.16
CA ASN A 165 5.03 -36.33 10.62
C ASN A 165 3.76 -37.00 11.18
N SER A 166 2.84 -37.44 10.32
CA SER A 166 1.63 -38.17 10.75
C SER A 166 1.96 -39.49 11.42
N GLU A 167 1.15 -39.87 12.42
CA GLU A 167 1.31 -41.14 13.13
C GLU A 167 1.11 -42.33 12.18
N GLU A 168 0.18 -42.21 11.22
CA GLU A 168 -0.09 -43.22 10.19
C GLU A 168 1.14 -43.48 9.32
N PHE A 169 1.81 -42.41 8.86
CA PHE A 169 3.02 -42.53 8.06
C PHE A 169 4.19 -43.13 8.85
N LEU A 170 4.42 -42.66 10.08
CA LEU A 170 5.52 -43.18 10.91
C LEU A 170 5.33 -44.66 11.24
N ASN A 171 4.09 -45.07 11.53
CA ASN A 171 3.73 -46.47 11.72
C ASN A 171 3.96 -47.30 10.45
N ALA A 172 3.63 -46.75 9.27
CA ALA A 172 3.91 -47.42 7.99
C ALA A 172 5.41 -47.53 7.70
N LEU A 173 6.18 -46.46 7.96
CA LEU A 173 7.64 -46.43 7.78
C LEU A 173 8.33 -47.47 8.67
N GLN A 174 7.89 -47.59 9.93
CA GLN A 174 8.38 -48.61 10.84
C GLN A 174 8.05 -50.02 10.35
N LYS A 175 6.81 -50.25 9.87
CA LYS A 175 6.40 -51.54 9.30
C LYS A 175 7.27 -51.90 8.09
N TRP A 176 7.52 -50.96 7.17
CA TRP A 176 8.39 -51.19 6.02
C TRP A 176 9.81 -51.58 6.44
N GLY A 177 10.36 -50.93 7.47
CA GLY A 177 11.68 -51.27 8.01
C GLY A 177 11.74 -52.69 8.59
N ILE A 178 10.71 -53.10 9.34
CA ILE A 178 10.60 -54.46 9.91
C ILE A 178 10.46 -55.50 8.80
N THR A 179 9.53 -55.29 7.86
CA THR A 179 9.30 -56.22 6.74
C THR A 179 10.53 -56.35 5.85
N ALA A 180 11.23 -55.25 5.57
CA ALA A 180 12.47 -55.30 4.79
C ALA A 180 13.55 -56.15 5.47
N PHE A 181 13.67 -56.03 6.80
CA PHE A 181 14.62 -56.82 7.58
C PHE A 181 14.26 -58.31 7.59
N GLU A 182 12.98 -58.66 7.76
CA GLU A 182 12.50 -60.05 7.78
C GLU A 182 12.75 -60.78 6.45
N PHE A 183 12.52 -60.12 5.31
CA PHE A 183 12.62 -60.75 3.99
C PHE A 183 14.00 -60.66 3.36
N PHE A 184 14.62 -59.47 3.36
CA PHE A 184 15.90 -59.25 2.67
C PHE A 184 17.12 -59.47 3.57
N LYS A 185 16.91 -59.66 4.88
CA LYS A 185 17.97 -59.80 5.91
C LYS A 185 18.94 -58.62 5.92
N THR A 186 18.54 -57.47 5.39
CA THR A 186 19.32 -56.23 5.34
C THR A 186 18.54 -55.12 6.03
N PRO A 187 19.15 -54.35 6.96
CA PRO A 187 18.48 -53.22 7.57
C PRO A 187 18.26 -52.11 6.53
N LEU A 188 17.02 -51.68 6.36
CA LEU A 188 16.65 -50.57 5.51
C LEU A 188 16.46 -49.31 6.36
N TYR A 189 17.37 -48.34 6.22
CA TYR A 189 17.28 -47.05 6.91
C TYR A 189 16.54 -46.07 6.01
N LEU A 190 15.27 -45.81 6.31
CA LEU A 190 14.45 -44.83 5.61
C LEU A 190 14.31 -43.57 6.48
N THR A 191 14.56 -42.40 5.89
CA THR A 191 14.22 -41.13 6.53
C THR A 191 12.87 -40.65 6.01
N PRO A 192 11.99 -40.06 6.86
CA PRO A 192 10.70 -39.53 6.43
C PRO A 192 10.78 -38.58 5.22
N THR A 193 11.82 -37.73 5.19
CA THR A 193 12.05 -36.74 4.13
C THR A 193 12.53 -37.33 2.80
N SER A 194 12.98 -38.59 2.77
CA SER A 194 13.45 -39.25 1.54
C SER A 194 12.34 -39.93 0.75
N ILE A 195 11.16 -40.11 1.34
CA ILE A 195 10.05 -40.86 0.73
C ILE A 195 9.27 -39.95 -0.23
N LYS A 196 9.11 -40.43 -1.46
CA LYS A 196 8.34 -39.73 -2.51
C LYS A 196 6.84 -39.94 -2.31
N THR A 197 6.05 -38.97 -2.78
CA THR A 197 4.58 -39.05 -2.72
C THR A 197 4.03 -40.28 -3.46
N GLU A 198 4.66 -40.68 -4.58
CA GLU A 198 4.26 -41.88 -5.32
C GLU A 198 4.31 -43.15 -4.45
N THR A 199 5.31 -43.26 -3.58
CA THR A 199 5.47 -44.43 -2.69
C THR A 199 4.37 -44.46 -1.64
N ALA A 200 3.99 -43.30 -1.08
CA ALA A 200 2.87 -43.19 -0.14
C ALA A 200 1.54 -43.56 -0.81
N LEU A 201 1.28 -43.05 -2.02
CA LEU A 201 0.09 -43.39 -2.81
C LEU A 201 0.04 -44.89 -3.18
N PHE A 202 1.19 -45.50 -3.47
CA PHE A 202 1.28 -46.93 -3.77
C PHE A 202 0.92 -47.80 -2.55
N GLN A 203 1.34 -47.40 -1.36
CA GLN A 203 0.96 -48.10 -0.13
C GLN A 203 -0.54 -48.01 0.15
N ASP A 204 -1.16 -46.84 -0.07
CA ASP A 204 -2.60 -46.65 0.09
C ASP A 204 -3.39 -47.50 -0.93
N ALA A 205 -2.94 -47.50 -2.19
CA ALA A 205 -3.51 -48.34 -3.24
C ALA A 205 -3.47 -49.84 -2.89
N LEU A 206 -2.34 -50.32 -2.37
CA LEU A 206 -2.21 -51.71 -1.93
C LEU A 206 -3.10 -52.02 -0.72
N THR A 207 -3.22 -51.08 0.22
CA THR A 207 -4.07 -51.24 1.41
C THR A 207 -5.54 -51.37 1.03
N TYR A 208 -6.02 -50.53 0.11
CA TYR A 208 -7.39 -50.60 -0.42
C TYR A 208 -7.63 -51.88 -1.20
N LEU A 209 -6.73 -52.23 -2.13
CA LEU A 209 -6.87 -53.44 -2.93
C LEU A 209 -6.87 -54.70 -2.05
N THR A 210 -5.96 -54.80 -1.08
CA THR A 210 -5.91 -55.97 -0.18
C THR A 210 -7.12 -56.05 0.74
N ALA A 211 -7.65 -54.91 1.22
CA ALA A 211 -8.88 -54.87 1.98
C ALA A 211 -10.10 -55.28 1.13
N ALA A 212 -10.14 -54.88 -0.14
CA ALA A 212 -11.21 -55.27 -1.07
C ALA A 212 -11.16 -56.76 -1.40
N LEU A 213 -9.97 -57.31 -1.65
CA LEU A 213 -9.78 -58.74 -1.93
C LEU A 213 -10.15 -59.64 -0.74
N LYS A 214 -9.94 -59.17 0.50
CA LYS A 214 -10.32 -59.92 1.72
C LYS A 214 -11.82 -60.06 1.91
N ASP A 215 -12.59 -59.09 1.42
CA ASP A 215 -14.06 -59.10 1.52
C ASP A 215 -14.71 -59.98 0.45
N LEU A 216 -13.94 -60.40 -0.56
CA LEU A 216 -14.47 -61.29 -1.60
C LEU A 216 -14.62 -62.72 -1.05
N PRO A 217 -15.74 -63.41 -1.39
CA PRO A 217 -16.03 -64.75 -0.88
C PRO A 217 -15.05 -65.83 -1.40
N TYR A 218 -14.38 -65.57 -2.51
CA TYR A 218 -13.32 -66.41 -3.07
C TYR A 218 -12.27 -65.52 -3.72
N LEU A 219 -11.00 -65.94 -3.67
CA LEU A 219 -9.94 -65.29 -4.43
C LEU A 219 -10.14 -65.61 -5.92
N PRO A 220 -10.37 -64.62 -6.77
CA PRO A 220 -10.64 -64.87 -8.18
C PRO A 220 -9.33 -65.21 -8.91
N GLU A 221 -9.29 -66.35 -9.59
CA GLU A 221 -8.19 -66.68 -10.52
C GLU A 221 -8.38 -65.90 -11.83
N SER A 222 -7.33 -65.22 -12.27
CA SER A 222 -7.28 -64.63 -13.62
C SER A 222 -6.62 -65.62 -14.57
N LYS A 223 -7.36 -66.08 -15.58
CA LYS A 223 -6.85 -66.89 -16.70
C LYS A 223 -7.28 -66.22 -17.99
N VAL A 224 -6.71 -65.06 -18.25
CA VAL A 224 -6.99 -64.24 -19.42
C VAL A 224 -5.70 -64.11 -20.22
N ASN A 225 -5.80 -63.98 -21.55
CA ASN A 225 -4.65 -63.82 -22.43
C ASN A 225 -4.83 -62.52 -23.24
N CYS A 226 -3.77 -61.74 -23.39
CA CYS A 226 -3.75 -60.53 -24.21
C CYS A 226 -4.17 -60.71 -25.68
N PHE A 227 -3.98 -61.92 -26.22
CA PHE A 227 -4.26 -62.24 -27.62
C PHE A 227 -5.63 -62.90 -27.83
N ALA A 228 -6.33 -63.23 -26.74
CA ALA A 228 -7.67 -63.82 -26.77
C ALA A 228 -8.72 -62.75 -26.43
N ASP A 229 -9.94 -62.90 -26.95
CA ASP A 229 -11.08 -62.00 -26.65
C ASP A 229 -11.74 -62.31 -25.29
N ASP A 230 -11.09 -63.13 -24.45
CA ASP A 230 -11.61 -63.50 -23.14
C ASP A 230 -11.53 -62.30 -22.18
N LYS A 231 -12.63 -62.02 -21.48
CA LYS A 231 -12.70 -60.95 -20.49
C LYS A 231 -12.67 -61.50 -19.08
N TYR A 232 -11.96 -60.82 -18.19
CA TYR A 232 -11.93 -61.17 -16.79
C TYR A 232 -13.28 -60.86 -16.12
N MET A 233 -14.00 -61.91 -15.72
CA MET A 233 -15.36 -61.80 -15.18
C MET A 233 -15.41 -61.04 -13.84
N ASN A 234 -14.35 -61.13 -13.04
CA ASN A 234 -14.32 -60.59 -11.67
C ASN A 234 -13.69 -59.20 -11.58
N GLY A 235 -13.16 -58.65 -12.66
CA GLY A 235 -12.42 -57.38 -12.62
C GLY A 235 -13.27 -56.20 -12.18
N PHE A 236 -14.48 -56.07 -12.74
CA PHE A 236 -15.44 -55.06 -12.30
C PHE A 236 -15.77 -55.18 -10.80
N SER A 237 -16.02 -56.40 -10.33
CA SER A 237 -16.34 -56.65 -8.92
C SER A 237 -15.21 -56.25 -7.97
N ILE A 238 -13.95 -56.49 -8.35
CA ILE A 238 -12.76 -56.11 -7.56
C ILE A 238 -12.64 -54.58 -7.50
N ILE A 239 -12.75 -53.89 -8.64
CA ILE A 239 -12.64 -52.43 -8.69
C ILE A 239 -13.81 -51.78 -7.96
N ASN A 240 -15.03 -52.26 -8.16
CA ASN A 240 -16.21 -51.75 -7.49
C ASN A 240 -16.12 -51.95 -5.96
N ALA A 241 -15.66 -53.12 -5.51
CA ALA A 241 -15.38 -53.38 -4.10
C ALA A 241 -14.28 -52.46 -3.55
N THR A 242 -13.23 -52.20 -4.33
CA THR A 242 -12.13 -51.28 -3.94
C THR A 242 -12.61 -49.83 -3.87
N ARG A 243 -13.46 -49.41 -4.81
CA ARG A 243 -14.02 -48.05 -4.90
C ARG A 243 -14.87 -47.68 -3.69
N HIS A 244 -15.66 -48.63 -3.19
CA HIS A 244 -16.61 -48.43 -2.08
C HIS A 244 -16.03 -48.77 -0.70
N LYS A 245 -14.71 -49.00 -0.60
CA LYS A 245 -14.06 -49.10 0.71
C LYS A 245 -14.01 -47.73 1.37
N GLU A 246 -14.41 -47.69 2.63
CA GLU A 246 -14.36 -46.51 3.49
C GLU A 246 -13.57 -46.84 4.77
N ASP A 247 -13.10 -45.80 5.48
CA ASP A 247 -12.49 -45.88 6.81
C ASP A 247 -11.23 -46.77 6.94
N LEU A 248 -10.39 -46.84 5.90
CA LEU A 248 -9.09 -47.49 5.98
C LEU A 248 -7.99 -46.54 6.49
N PRO A 249 -7.04 -47.04 7.31
CA PRO A 249 -5.89 -46.25 7.76
C PRO A 249 -4.98 -45.97 6.55
N THR A 250 -4.98 -44.72 6.11
CA THR A 250 -4.29 -44.23 4.92
C THR A 250 -3.21 -43.24 5.31
N ILE A 251 -2.16 -43.19 4.49
CA ILE A 251 -1.01 -42.30 4.69
C ILE A 251 -1.27 -40.94 4.05
N THR A 252 -1.91 -40.92 2.89
CA THR A 252 -2.15 -39.69 2.12
C THR A 252 -3.44 -38.96 2.50
N GLY A 253 -3.99 -39.26 3.67
CA GLY A 253 -5.25 -38.70 4.15
C GLY A 253 -6.49 -39.35 3.52
N PRO A 254 -7.68 -38.72 3.61
CA PRO A 254 -8.93 -39.33 3.17
C PRO A 254 -8.90 -39.65 1.68
N ILE A 255 -9.55 -40.75 1.30
CA ILE A 255 -9.65 -41.22 -0.08
C ILE A 255 -11.11 -41.51 -0.38
N LYS A 256 -11.64 -40.85 -1.40
CA LYS A 256 -12.95 -41.13 -1.97
C LYS A 256 -12.87 -40.97 -3.48
N PHE A 257 -13.53 -41.87 -4.20
CA PHE A 257 -13.56 -41.87 -5.65
C PHE A 257 -14.89 -41.34 -6.19
N ASP A 258 -14.86 -40.75 -7.38
CA ASP A 258 -16.05 -40.47 -8.17
C ASP A 258 -16.52 -41.69 -8.98
N ASP A 259 -17.59 -41.53 -9.75
CA ASP A 259 -18.14 -42.58 -10.62
C ASP A 259 -17.17 -42.98 -11.75
N PHE A 260 -16.23 -42.11 -12.10
CA PHE A 260 -15.21 -42.33 -13.13
C PHE A 260 -13.92 -42.98 -12.59
N GLY A 261 -13.81 -43.15 -11.27
CA GLY A 261 -12.65 -43.73 -10.60
C GLY A 261 -11.53 -42.73 -10.26
N ASN A 262 -11.78 -41.42 -10.35
CA ASN A 262 -10.84 -40.38 -9.93
C ASN A 262 -11.00 -40.07 -8.43
N ARG A 263 -9.88 -39.83 -7.73
CA ARG A 263 -9.89 -39.44 -6.32
C ARG A 263 -10.32 -37.99 -6.14
N ILE A 264 -11.47 -37.78 -5.51
CA ILE A 264 -12.09 -36.48 -5.25
C ILE A 264 -11.90 -35.96 -3.83
N ASP A 265 -11.63 -36.85 -2.87
CA ASP A 265 -11.35 -36.48 -1.48
C ASP A 265 -9.87 -36.71 -1.16
N PHE A 266 -9.23 -35.67 -0.65
CA PHE A 266 -7.82 -35.61 -0.27
C PHE A 266 -7.54 -34.30 0.49
N ASN A 267 -6.45 -34.31 1.24
CA ASN A 267 -5.94 -33.11 1.91
C ASN A 267 -4.70 -32.58 1.19
N ILE A 268 -4.55 -31.26 1.19
CA ILE A 268 -3.33 -30.59 0.77
C ILE A 268 -2.75 -29.87 1.99
N TYR A 269 -1.50 -30.18 2.33
CA TYR A 269 -0.82 -29.60 3.48
C TYR A 269 0.15 -28.51 3.04
N VAL A 270 0.08 -27.35 3.69
CA VAL A 270 0.87 -26.16 3.35
C VAL A 270 1.92 -25.93 4.44
N TYR A 271 3.21 -25.96 4.08
CA TYR A 271 4.34 -25.86 5.00
C TYR A 271 5.25 -24.68 4.67
N THR A 272 5.89 -24.12 5.70
CA THR A 272 7.02 -23.18 5.52
C THR A 272 8.30 -23.98 5.31
N LEU A 273 9.15 -23.59 4.35
CA LEU A 273 10.40 -24.30 4.05
C LEU A 273 11.46 -24.14 5.14
N ASP A 274 11.59 -22.94 5.72
CA ASP A 274 12.65 -22.61 6.69
C ASP A 274 12.51 -23.38 8.01
N GLU A 275 11.29 -23.42 8.57
CA GLU A 275 11.00 -24.01 9.89
C GLU A 275 10.23 -25.34 9.82
N ASP A 276 9.95 -25.85 8.61
CA ASP A 276 9.10 -27.03 8.34
C ASP A 276 7.76 -27.02 9.12
N GLN A 277 7.19 -25.83 9.30
CA GLN A 277 5.98 -25.65 10.10
C GLN A 277 4.71 -25.62 9.22
N LEU A 278 3.69 -26.38 9.64
CA LEU A 278 2.36 -26.39 9.03
C LEU A 278 1.67 -25.03 9.18
N ILE A 279 1.30 -24.44 8.05
CA ILE A 279 0.54 -23.19 7.96
C ILE A 279 -0.97 -23.49 7.97
N GLY A 280 -1.38 -24.52 7.24
CA GLY A 280 -2.77 -24.93 7.14
C GLY A 280 -2.98 -26.14 6.24
N THR A 281 -4.19 -26.68 6.30
CA THR A 281 -4.62 -27.86 5.56
C THR A 281 -5.85 -27.51 4.74
N TYR A 282 -5.79 -27.74 3.44
CA TYR A 282 -6.93 -27.61 2.54
C TYR A 282 -7.61 -28.96 2.37
N GLN A 283 -8.93 -28.98 2.56
CA GLN A 283 -9.78 -30.17 2.41
C GLN A 283 -10.50 -30.11 1.05
N ALA A 284 -10.18 -31.02 0.13
CA ALA A 284 -10.71 -30.97 -1.24
C ALA A 284 -12.22 -31.24 -1.35
N LEU A 285 -12.77 -32.08 -0.45
CA LEU A 285 -14.20 -32.41 -0.47
C LEU A 285 -15.09 -31.23 -0.05
N ASN A 286 -14.65 -30.50 0.99
CA ASN A 286 -15.37 -29.34 1.52
C ASN A 286 -14.98 -28.03 0.82
N GLU A 287 -13.90 -28.04 0.05
CA GLU A 287 -13.29 -26.87 -0.59
C GLU A 287 -12.94 -25.76 0.44
N THR A 288 -12.48 -26.17 1.62
CA THR A 288 -12.18 -25.29 2.76
C THR A 288 -10.71 -25.33 3.16
N MET A 289 -10.18 -24.17 3.56
CA MET A 289 -8.84 -24.05 4.12
C MET A 289 -8.92 -23.92 5.65
N VAL A 290 -8.29 -24.84 6.37
CA VAL A 290 -8.16 -24.83 7.83
C VAL A 290 -6.76 -24.33 8.20
N PHE A 291 -6.65 -23.11 8.72
CA PHE A 291 -5.39 -22.57 9.22
C PHE A 291 -4.97 -23.26 10.52
N ALA A 292 -3.69 -23.64 10.60
CA ALA A 292 -3.11 -24.24 11.81
C ALA A 292 -2.81 -23.20 12.90
N ARG A 293 -2.63 -21.94 12.52
CA ARG A 293 -2.38 -20.80 13.42
C ARG A 293 -3.59 -19.90 13.51
N THR A 294 -3.80 -19.32 14.68
CA THR A 294 -4.76 -18.23 14.87
C THR A 294 -4.23 -16.91 14.27
N SER A 295 -5.12 -15.94 14.05
CA SER A 295 -4.73 -14.61 13.54
C SER A 295 -3.72 -13.91 14.46
N GLU A 296 -3.82 -14.12 15.78
CA GLU A 296 -2.90 -13.54 16.77
C GLU A 296 -1.49 -14.14 16.63
N GLU A 297 -1.38 -15.47 16.55
CA GLU A 297 -0.10 -16.17 16.33
C GLU A 297 0.53 -15.79 14.98
N THR A 298 -0.30 -15.56 13.96
CA THR A 298 0.18 -15.09 12.65
C THR A 298 0.77 -13.69 12.73
N SER A 299 0.14 -12.79 13.49
CA SER A 299 0.67 -11.44 13.70
C SER A 299 1.98 -11.45 14.50
N LEU A 300 2.10 -12.33 15.51
CA LEU A 300 3.33 -12.50 16.28
C LEU A 300 4.47 -13.06 15.42
N ALA A 301 4.17 -14.02 14.54
CA ALA A 301 5.13 -14.56 13.59
C ALA A 301 5.54 -13.54 12.50
N ALA A 302 4.63 -12.66 12.09
CA ALA A 302 4.96 -11.56 11.19
C ALA A 302 5.91 -10.56 11.87
N THR A 303 5.64 -10.20 13.13
CA THR A 303 6.52 -9.32 13.92
C THR A 303 7.88 -9.95 14.14
N SER A 304 7.97 -11.25 14.47
CA SER A 304 9.25 -11.94 14.65
C SER A 304 10.07 -12.00 13.35
N ASN A 305 9.43 -12.21 12.20
CA ASN A 305 10.10 -12.15 10.90
C ASN A 305 10.57 -10.74 10.55
N LEU A 306 9.82 -9.70 10.93
CA LEU A 306 10.22 -8.31 10.74
C LEU A 306 11.51 -7.99 11.52
N LYS A 307 11.73 -8.62 12.69
CA LYS A 307 12.98 -8.46 13.46
C LYS A 307 14.21 -9.00 12.74
N LYS A 308 14.03 -10.01 11.88
CA LYS A 308 15.12 -10.65 11.11
C LYS A 308 15.58 -9.79 9.93
N VAL A 309 14.79 -8.80 9.51
CA VAL A 309 15.02 -8.03 8.27
C VAL A 309 15.27 -6.56 8.56
N LYS A 310 16.25 -5.97 7.85
CA LYS A 310 16.47 -4.52 7.85
C LYS A 310 15.48 -3.85 6.88
N VAL A 311 14.60 -3.02 7.39
CA VAL A 311 13.56 -2.35 6.58
C VAL A 311 14.16 -1.15 5.85
N MET A 312 14.22 -1.20 4.52
CA MET A 312 14.62 -0.05 3.70
C MET A 312 13.48 0.96 3.59
N VAL A 313 13.73 2.19 4.07
CA VAL A 313 12.75 3.28 4.12
C VAL A 313 13.17 4.36 3.14
N SER A 314 12.41 4.56 2.07
CA SER A 314 12.65 5.68 1.14
C SER A 314 12.12 6.99 1.72
N THR A 315 12.91 8.05 1.62
CA THR A 315 12.55 9.37 2.14
C THR A 315 13.18 10.49 1.31
N ARG A 316 12.83 11.74 1.62
CA ARG A 316 13.30 12.95 0.94
C ARG A 316 13.81 13.96 1.96
N ILE A 317 14.80 14.75 1.58
CA ILE A 317 15.30 15.88 2.37
C ILE A 317 14.32 17.05 2.22
N GLY A 318 13.82 17.55 3.34
CA GLY A 318 12.88 18.67 3.40
C GLY A 318 12.65 19.14 4.83
N ASN A 319 12.90 20.43 5.10
CA ASN A 319 12.73 21.02 6.42
C ASN A 319 11.25 21.16 6.79
N PRO A 320 10.82 20.87 8.03
CA PRO A 320 11.56 20.30 9.17
C PRO A 320 11.43 18.77 9.29
N PHE A 321 11.02 18.10 8.22
CA PHE A 321 10.69 16.67 8.23
C PHE A 321 11.92 15.78 8.24
N LEU A 322 12.91 16.06 7.38
CA LEU A 322 14.18 15.37 7.34
C LEU A 322 15.28 16.34 6.88
N MET A 323 16.35 16.41 7.64
CA MET A 323 17.47 17.33 7.47
C MET A 323 18.77 16.57 7.66
N GLU A 324 19.80 16.94 6.91
CA GLU A 324 21.15 16.40 7.14
C GLU A 324 21.77 17.08 8.35
N VAL A 325 22.28 16.27 9.28
CA VAL A 325 22.97 16.77 10.47
C VAL A 325 24.33 17.31 10.06
N THR A 326 24.62 18.55 10.42
CA THR A 326 25.99 19.08 10.31
C THR A 326 26.85 18.50 11.45
N PRO A 327 27.85 17.64 11.16
CA PRO A 327 28.64 17.01 12.20
C PRO A 327 29.45 18.05 12.98
N GLN A 328 29.55 17.88 14.29
CA GLN A 328 30.48 18.66 15.12
C GLN A 328 31.92 18.15 14.92
N ASP A 329 32.91 19.02 15.13
CA ASP A 329 34.33 18.68 14.93
C ASP A 329 34.72 17.39 15.68
N GLY A 330 35.01 16.32 14.92
CA GLY A 330 35.40 15.00 15.44
C GLY A 330 34.31 13.92 15.46
N GLN A 331 33.06 14.24 15.11
CA GLN A 331 31.96 13.27 15.07
C GLN A 331 31.82 12.63 13.68
N ILE A 332 31.92 11.29 13.61
CA ILE A 332 31.64 10.51 12.40
C ILE A 332 30.20 9.98 12.53
N LEU A 333 29.30 10.46 11.68
CA LEU A 333 27.90 10.00 11.62
C LEU A 333 27.78 8.95 10.51
N GLU A 334 27.31 7.76 10.85
CA GLU A 334 27.10 6.65 9.90
C GLU A 334 25.63 6.22 9.86
N GLY A 335 25.20 5.71 8.71
CA GLY A 335 23.84 5.19 8.54
C GLY A 335 22.75 6.26 8.75
N ASN A 336 21.82 5.99 9.67
CA ASN A 336 20.64 6.81 9.94
C ASN A 336 20.95 8.06 10.79
N ASP A 337 22.05 8.04 11.56
CA ASP A 337 22.42 9.15 12.46
C ASP A 337 22.88 10.40 11.70
N ARG A 338 23.05 10.28 10.38
CA ARG A 338 23.32 11.41 9.47
C ARG A 338 22.12 12.33 9.29
N TYR A 339 20.92 11.90 9.70
CA TYR A 339 19.69 12.63 9.47
C TYR A 339 18.97 12.92 10.79
N GLU A 340 18.35 14.11 10.85
CA GLU A 340 17.49 14.56 11.94
C GLU A 340 16.17 15.13 11.40
N GLY A 341 15.14 15.18 12.23
CA GLY A 341 13.86 15.81 11.87
C GLY A 341 12.65 14.95 12.23
N TYR A 342 11.46 15.51 12.01
CA TYR A 342 10.21 14.93 12.46
C TYR A 342 9.96 13.50 11.94
N THR A 343 10.32 13.21 10.69
CA THR A 343 10.10 11.87 10.10
C THR A 343 11.08 10.84 10.65
N LYS A 344 12.30 11.25 10.98
CA LYS A 344 13.30 10.39 11.61
C LYS A 344 12.86 10.02 13.03
N ASP A 345 12.42 11.01 13.81
CA ASP A 345 11.89 10.78 15.17
C ASP A 345 10.63 9.89 15.15
N LEU A 346 9.74 10.10 14.18
CA LEU A 346 8.55 9.27 14.00
C LEU A 346 8.93 7.82 13.66
N MET A 347 9.91 7.61 12.78
CA MET A 347 10.36 6.26 12.43
C MET A 347 11.05 5.57 13.61
N ASP A 348 11.85 6.30 14.40
CA ASP A 348 12.49 5.78 15.61
C ASP A 348 11.44 5.27 16.61
N GLU A 349 10.34 6.01 16.82
CA GLU A 349 9.25 5.58 17.72
C GLU A 349 8.46 4.38 17.15
N ILE A 350 8.23 4.32 15.84
CA ILE A 350 7.60 3.15 15.19
C ILE A 350 8.50 1.91 15.32
N ALA A 351 9.79 2.06 15.04
CA ALA A 351 10.80 1.00 15.13
C ALA A 351 10.92 0.48 16.56
N LYS A 352 10.87 1.36 17.56
CA LYS A 352 10.90 1.00 18.99
C LYS A 352 9.65 0.26 19.46
N ASN A 353 8.47 0.61 18.95
CA ASN A 353 7.21 -0.02 19.36
C ASN A 353 7.07 -1.45 18.79
N ILE A 354 7.53 -1.67 17.55
CA ILE A 354 7.43 -2.96 16.85
C ILE A 354 8.73 -3.80 17.00
N ASP A 355 9.82 -3.17 17.45
CA ASP A 355 11.15 -3.76 17.67
C ASP A 355 11.80 -4.30 16.38
N PHE A 356 11.93 -3.45 15.35
CA PHE A 356 12.63 -3.75 14.09
C PHE A 356 13.72 -2.74 13.76
N THR A 357 14.62 -3.10 12.86
CA THR A 357 15.71 -2.22 12.39
C THR A 357 15.41 -1.67 11.00
N PHE A 358 15.80 -0.43 10.72
CA PHE A 358 15.55 0.22 9.44
C PHE A 358 16.77 0.97 8.91
N GLU A 359 16.76 1.30 7.63
CA GLU A 359 17.74 2.16 6.98
C GLU A 359 17.05 3.23 6.14
N LEU A 360 17.46 4.48 6.32
CA LEU A 360 16.97 5.59 5.52
C LEU A 360 17.70 5.64 4.18
N HIS A 361 16.92 5.56 3.11
CA HIS A 361 17.38 5.70 1.73
C HIS A 361 16.80 6.99 1.14
N ILE A 362 17.66 7.89 0.67
CA ILE A 362 17.19 9.12 0.02
C ILE A 362 16.78 8.81 -1.41
N THR A 363 15.56 9.20 -1.78
CA THR A 363 15.03 8.95 -3.13
C THR A 363 15.83 9.70 -4.20
N GLU A 364 15.96 9.09 -5.38
CA GLU A 364 16.67 9.67 -6.50
C GLU A 364 16.04 11.02 -6.93
N GLY A 365 16.86 12.06 -6.98
CA GLY A 365 16.44 13.41 -7.35
C GLY A 365 15.62 14.13 -6.28
N ASN A 366 15.47 13.57 -5.07
CA ASN A 366 14.72 14.17 -3.97
C ASN A 366 13.27 14.55 -4.34
N LEU A 367 12.61 13.71 -5.16
CA LEU A 367 11.27 13.95 -5.71
C LEU A 367 10.17 13.19 -4.95
N PHE A 368 8.99 13.79 -4.82
CA PHE A 368 7.83 13.11 -4.23
C PHE A 368 7.33 11.91 -5.04
N GLY A 369 7.46 12.02 -6.37
CA GLY A 369 6.98 11.04 -7.32
C GLY A 369 5.76 11.53 -8.09
N SER A 370 5.97 11.70 -9.38
CA SER A 370 4.98 12.01 -10.39
C SER A 370 5.07 10.97 -11.51
N TYR A 371 3.95 10.74 -12.19
CA TYR A 371 3.89 9.84 -13.33
C TYR A 371 4.47 10.53 -14.57
N LEU A 372 5.47 9.91 -15.18
CA LEU A 372 6.01 10.34 -16.47
C LEU A 372 5.33 9.55 -17.58
N GLU A 373 4.47 10.21 -18.37
CA GLU A 373 3.76 9.57 -19.47
C GLU A 373 4.72 9.05 -20.55
N ASP A 374 5.79 9.80 -20.84
CA ASP A 374 6.80 9.45 -21.86
C ASP A 374 7.48 8.10 -21.59
N GLN A 375 7.75 7.81 -20.31
CA GLN A 375 8.47 6.61 -19.87
C GLN A 375 7.53 5.55 -19.27
N LYS A 376 6.23 5.85 -19.17
CA LYS A 376 5.22 5.04 -18.46
C LYS A 376 5.67 4.57 -17.07
N ARG A 377 6.43 5.41 -16.37
CA ARG A 377 7.09 5.08 -15.10
C ARG A 377 6.82 6.16 -14.05
N TRP A 378 6.74 5.74 -12.79
CA TRP A 378 6.71 6.63 -11.63
C TRP A 378 8.12 6.99 -11.18
N THR A 379 8.31 8.25 -10.80
CA THR A 379 9.59 8.74 -10.26
C THR A 379 9.55 8.86 -8.74
N GLY A 380 10.69 9.21 -8.13
CA GLY A 380 10.80 9.53 -6.70
C GLY A 380 10.30 8.40 -5.78
N LEU A 381 9.72 8.79 -4.66
CA LEU A 381 9.29 7.86 -3.60
C LEU A 381 8.30 6.80 -4.10
N ILE A 382 7.34 7.19 -4.95
CA ILE A 382 6.37 6.24 -5.52
C ILE A 382 7.07 5.23 -6.42
N GLY A 383 8.05 5.68 -7.22
CA GLY A 383 8.87 4.81 -8.05
C GLY A 383 9.67 3.81 -7.21
N ASP A 384 10.28 4.27 -6.11
CA ASP A 384 11.08 3.41 -5.23
C ASP A 384 10.25 2.26 -4.62
N LEU A 385 9.00 2.53 -4.26
CA LEU A 385 8.07 1.50 -3.76
C LEU A 385 7.63 0.53 -4.85
N LEU A 386 7.28 1.03 -6.04
CA LEU A 386 6.83 0.18 -7.14
C LEU A 386 7.93 -0.73 -7.69
N GLU A 387 9.17 -0.25 -7.69
CA GLU A 387 10.36 -0.99 -8.13
C GLU A 387 10.97 -1.85 -7.02
N ARG A 388 10.36 -1.87 -5.82
CA ARG A 388 10.84 -2.60 -4.64
C ARG A 388 12.27 -2.23 -4.23
N ARG A 389 12.70 -0.99 -4.50
CA ARG A 389 13.95 -0.42 -3.99
C ARG A 389 13.84 -0.04 -2.51
N ALA A 390 12.63 0.21 -2.03
CA ALA A 390 12.30 0.39 -0.62
C ALA A 390 11.04 -0.40 -0.23
N HIS A 391 10.97 -0.79 1.04
CA HIS A 391 9.81 -1.49 1.61
C HIS A 391 8.74 -0.52 2.10
N LEU A 392 9.15 0.66 2.56
CA LEU A 392 8.29 1.70 3.10
C LEU A 392 8.77 3.06 2.59
N ALA A 393 7.87 4.03 2.45
CA ALA A 393 8.24 5.42 2.21
C ALA A 393 7.69 6.29 3.33
N LEU A 394 8.52 7.15 3.91
CA LEU A 394 8.13 8.06 4.97
C LEU A 394 8.59 9.49 4.64
N CYS A 395 7.64 10.38 4.40
CA CYS A 395 7.89 11.82 4.24
C CYS A 395 6.57 12.62 4.34
N ASP A 396 6.64 13.91 4.05
CA ASP A 396 5.53 14.84 3.83
C ASP A 396 4.74 14.58 2.53
N LEU A 397 4.37 13.32 2.27
CA LEU A 397 3.70 12.92 1.02
C LEU A 397 2.19 13.21 1.06
N THR A 398 1.70 14.06 0.16
CA THR A 398 0.25 14.25 -0.02
C THR A 398 -0.40 13.01 -0.65
N ILE A 399 -1.45 12.51 0.00
CA ILE A 399 -2.32 11.45 -0.53
C ILE A 399 -3.16 12.04 -1.67
N THR A 400 -3.06 11.46 -2.87
CA THR A 400 -3.83 11.87 -4.06
C THR A 400 -4.42 10.64 -4.73
N HIS A 401 -5.51 10.81 -5.47
CA HIS A 401 -6.18 9.69 -6.16
C HIS A 401 -5.24 8.90 -7.08
N GLN A 402 -4.38 9.59 -7.84
CA GLN A 402 -3.44 8.93 -8.75
C GLN A 402 -2.40 8.08 -8.00
N ARG A 403 -1.87 8.58 -6.87
CA ARG A 403 -0.93 7.82 -6.04
C ARG A 403 -1.60 6.64 -5.36
N GLN A 404 -2.82 6.83 -4.85
CA GLN A 404 -3.60 5.78 -4.18
C GLN A 404 -3.98 4.64 -5.14
N SER A 405 -4.03 4.90 -6.45
CA SER A 405 -4.27 3.84 -7.45
C SER A 405 -3.08 2.89 -7.66
N VAL A 406 -1.88 3.26 -7.20
CA VAL A 406 -0.65 2.48 -7.43
C VAL A 406 0.04 2.03 -6.14
N VAL A 407 -0.13 2.75 -5.04
CA VAL A 407 0.40 2.40 -3.72
C VAL A 407 -0.64 2.58 -2.63
N ASP A 408 -0.55 1.76 -1.59
CA ASP A 408 -1.40 1.87 -0.41
C ASP A 408 -0.85 2.92 0.56
N PHE A 409 -1.76 3.59 1.27
CA PHE A 409 -1.44 4.61 2.27
C PHE A 409 -1.97 4.19 3.65
N SER A 410 -1.27 4.60 4.69
CA SER A 410 -1.81 4.58 6.05
C SER A 410 -2.92 5.62 6.21
N MET A 411 -3.56 5.63 7.37
CA MET A 411 -4.35 6.79 7.76
C MET A 411 -3.45 8.03 7.84
N PRO A 412 -3.93 9.21 7.42
CA PRO A 412 -3.15 10.44 7.47
C PRO A 412 -2.86 10.82 8.92
N PHE A 413 -1.60 11.08 9.24
CA PHE A 413 -1.16 11.50 10.57
C PHE A 413 -1.19 13.02 10.76
N MET A 414 -1.26 13.79 9.67
CA MET A 414 -1.32 15.25 9.68
C MET A 414 -2.27 15.75 8.59
N THR A 415 -3.20 16.64 8.94
CA THR A 415 -4.14 17.26 8.00
C THR A 415 -3.70 18.67 7.67
N LEU A 416 -3.52 18.95 6.38
CA LEU A 416 -3.08 20.24 5.85
C LEU A 416 -3.80 20.57 4.55
N GLY A 417 -3.83 21.86 4.20
CA GLY A 417 -4.49 22.37 3.00
C GLY A 417 -3.59 23.35 2.23
N ILE A 418 -4.02 23.72 1.03
CA ILE A 418 -3.33 24.73 0.21
C ILE A 418 -3.51 26.09 0.87
N SER A 419 -2.40 26.76 1.20
CA SER A 419 -2.37 28.11 1.75
C SER A 419 -1.59 29.05 0.85
N ILE A 420 -1.88 30.34 0.94
CA ILE A 420 -1.16 31.39 0.20
C ILE A 420 -0.22 32.08 1.18
N LEU A 421 1.08 32.00 0.90
CA LEU A 421 2.09 32.76 1.60
C LEU A 421 2.44 34.01 0.81
N HIS A 422 2.27 35.19 1.40
CA HIS A 422 2.74 36.46 0.83
C HIS A 422 3.51 37.26 1.88
N LYS A 423 4.39 38.15 1.41
CA LYS A 423 5.12 39.05 2.29
C LYS A 423 4.15 39.99 2.99
N SER A 424 4.25 40.10 4.32
CA SER A 424 3.50 41.08 5.09
C SER A 424 3.81 42.49 4.58
N PRO A 425 2.79 43.37 4.39
CA PRO A 425 3.04 44.73 3.92
C PRO A 425 3.97 45.43 4.91
N ALA A 426 5.01 46.09 4.37
CA ALA A 426 5.87 46.92 5.20
C ALA A 426 5.00 48.03 5.82
N LYS A 427 5.12 48.24 7.14
CA LYS A 427 4.50 49.40 7.79
C LYS A 427 5.03 50.65 7.09
N ASP A 428 4.14 51.51 6.60
CA ASP A 428 4.55 52.76 5.98
C ASP A 428 5.49 53.52 6.93
N PRO A 429 6.58 54.13 6.42
CA PRO A 429 7.50 54.87 7.27
C PRO A 429 6.74 55.97 8.01
N THR A 430 7.04 56.14 9.29
CA THR A 430 6.45 57.19 10.13
C THR A 430 6.66 58.55 9.48
N ARG A 431 5.60 59.17 8.97
CA ARG A 431 5.67 60.49 8.33
C ARG A 431 5.64 61.58 9.40
N THR A 432 6.75 62.31 9.56
CA THR A 432 6.91 63.36 10.60
C THR A 432 5.87 64.48 10.50
N PHE A 433 5.42 64.81 9.28
CA PHE A 433 4.46 65.88 9.01
C PHE A 433 3.05 65.37 8.65
N ALA A 434 2.65 64.19 9.14
CA ALA A 434 1.33 63.60 8.85
C ALA A 434 0.16 64.53 9.21
N PHE A 435 0.32 65.43 10.18
CA PHE A 435 -0.70 66.40 10.56
C PHE A 435 -0.98 67.48 9.49
N LEU A 436 -0.09 67.68 8.51
CA LEU A 436 -0.34 68.63 7.40
C LEU A 436 -1.11 68.01 6.24
N GLU A 437 -1.13 66.67 6.11
CA GLU A 437 -1.80 65.94 5.02
C GLU A 437 -3.35 66.11 4.94
N PRO A 438 -4.10 66.42 6.01
CA PRO A 438 -5.55 66.62 5.92
C PRO A 438 -5.97 67.73 4.94
N PHE A 439 -5.07 68.67 4.64
CA PHE A 439 -5.25 69.70 3.62
C PHE A 439 -4.09 69.69 2.63
N GLY A 440 -4.40 69.89 1.34
CA GLY A 440 -3.38 70.05 0.31
C GLY A 440 -2.54 71.31 0.56
N THR A 441 -1.29 71.32 0.11
CA THR A 441 -0.37 72.47 0.25
C THR A 441 -0.97 73.77 -0.27
N SER A 442 -1.75 73.71 -1.35
CA SER A 442 -2.45 74.87 -1.90
C SER A 442 -3.45 75.48 -0.91
N VAL A 443 -4.20 74.66 -0.16
CA VAL A 443 -5.18 75.12 0.83
C VAL A 443 -4.47 75.83 1.97
N TRP A 444 -3.35 75.27 2.47
CA TRP A 444 -2.54 75.93 3.49
C TRP A 444 -2.03 77.30 3.05
N ILE A 445 -1.55 77.42 1.81
CA ILE A 445 -1.09 78.70 1.25
C ILE A 445 -2.28 79.68 1.14
N TYR A 446 -3.43 79.24 0.64
CA TYR A 446 -4.62 80.10 0.56
C TYR A 446 -5.11 80.55 1.94
N SER A 447 -5.12 79.68 2.94
CA SER A 447 -5.48 80.04 4.32
C SER A 447 -4.50 81.05 4.93
N ALA A 448 -3.19 80.89 4.70
CA ALA A 448 -2.18 81.83 5.19
C ALA A 448 -2.29 83.21 4.50
N THR A 449 -2.50 83.23 3.18
CA THR A 449 -2.70 84.50 2.46
C THR A 449 -4.00 85.20 2.87
N LEU A 450 -5.10 84.45 3.02
CA LEU A 450 -6.38 84.99 3.46
C LEU A 450 -6.31 85.57 4.86
N TYR A 451 -5.60 84.90 5.78
CA TYR A 451 -5.34 85.43 7.13
C TYR A 451 -4.72 86.83 7.08
N LEU A 452 -3.62 87.02 6.35
CA LEU A 452 -2.95 88.31 6.23
C LEU A 452 -3.86 89.39 5.63
N VAL A 453 -4.62 89.04 4.58
CA VAL A 453 -5.55 89.97 3.92
C VAL A 453 -6.65 90.42 4.88
N VAL A 454 -7.25 89.49 5.63
CA VAL A 454 -8.32 89.81 6.59
C VAL A 454 -7.80 90.65 7.76
N SER A 455 -6.58 90.40 8.26
CA SER A 455 -5.98 91.23 9.31
C SER A 455 -5.78 92.69 8.85
N ILE A 456 -5.40 92.90 7.58
CA ILE A 456 -5.25 94.24 6.98
C ILE A 456 -6.61 94.91 6.79
N ILE A 457 -7.60 94.18 6.27
CA ILE A 457 -8.96 94.71 6.09
C ILE A 457 -9.56 95.12 7.43
N LEU A 458 -9.40 94.29 8.47
CA LEU A 458 -9.90 94.59 9.81
C LEU A 458 -9.23 95.83 10.40
N TYR A 459 -7.93 96.03 10.16
CA TYR A 459 -7.21 97.23 10.57
C TYR A 459 -7.82 98.50 9.97
N PHE A 460 -8.08 98.51 8.66
CA PHE A 460 -8.71 99.67 8.00
C PHE A 460 -10.14 99.90 8.51
N ILE A 461 -10.96 98.85 8.61
CA ILE A 461 -12.34 98.96 9.11
C ILE A 461 -12.37 99.50 10.55
N ALA A 462 -11.51 98.98 11.43
CA ALA A 462 -11.46 99.39 12.84
C ALA A 462 -10.90 100.81 13.01
N ARG A 463 -10.05 101.30 12.11
CA ARG A 463 -9.57 102.69 12.15
C ARG A 463 -10.59 103.70 11.62
N MET A 464 -11.37 103.31 10.60
CA MET A 464 -12.39 104.17 10.00
C MET A 464 -13.71 104.19 10.77
N THR A 465 -13.96 103.20 11.63
CA THR A 465 -15.20 103.11 12.41
C THR A 465 -15.10 103.97 13.69
N PRO A 466 -15.91 105.02 13.86
CA PRO A 466 -15.82 105.90 15.03
C PRO A 466 -16.09 105.17 16.36
N GLY A 467 -16.90 104.10 16.34
CA GLY A 467 -17.25 103.33 17.53
C GLY A 467 -16.13 102.48 18.14
N ASP A 468 -14.98 102.37 17.47
CA ASP A 468 -13.78 101.67 17.99
C ASP A 468 -12.73 102.63 18.58
N TRP A 469 -13.02 103.93 18.60
CA TRP A 469 -12.19 104.94 19.24
C TRP A 469 -12.67 105.15 20.68
N GLU A 470 -11.77 104.94 21.64
CA GLU A 470 -12.07 104.95 23.07
C GLU A 470 -11.47 106.17 23.75
N ASN A 471 -12.13 106.58 24.83
CA ASN A 471 -11.60 107.62 25.70
C ASN A 471 -10.60 106.99 26.68
N PRO A 472 -9.31 107.40 26.65
CA PRO A 472 -8.31 106.89 27.58
C PRO A 472 -8.57 107.28 29.05
N HIS A 473 -9.42 108.29 29.30
CA HIS A 473 -9.76 108.75 30.65
C HIS A 473 -11.28 108.69 30.91
N PRO A 474 -11.77 107.65 31.61
CA PRO A 474 -13.20 107.44 31.88
C PRO A 474 -13.90 108.56 32.66
N CYS A 475 -13.15 109.46 33.29
CA CYS A 475 -13.68 110.53 34.14
C CYS A 475 -13.89 111.87 33.40
N ASP A 476 -13.56 111.95 32.11
CA ASP A 476 -13.78 113.14 31.28
C ASP A 476 -14.88 112.84 30.24
N ASP A 477 -16.06 113.42 30.41
CA ASP A 477 -17.21 113.21 29.51
C ASP A 477 -17.01 113.82 28.11
N LYS A 478 -16.00 114.68 27.91
CA LYS A 478 -15.69 115.31 26.60
C LYS A 478 -14.19 115.30 26.30
N PRO A 479 -13.60 114.13 25.97
CA PRO A 479 -12.18 114.01 25.71
C PRO A 479 -11.77 114.81 24.46
N LYS A 480 -10.60 115.47 24.53
CA LYS A 480 -10.00 116.17 23.38
C LYS A 480 -9.29 115.22 22.39
N VAL A 481 -8.98 114.00 22.82
CA VAL A 481 -8.29 112.97 22.03
C VAL A 481 -8.94 111.62 22.32
N LEU A 482 -9.27 110.87 21.27
CA LEU A 482 -9.66 109.47 21.37
C LEU A 482 -8.48 108.60 20.94
N GLU A 483 -8.28 107.47 21.63
CA GLU A 483 -7.27 106.48 21.28
C GLU A 483 -7.94 105.25 20.68
N ASN A 484 -7.30 104.64 19.70
CA ASN A 484 -7.81 103.42 19.08
C ASN A 484 -6.75 102.34 19.17
N ILE A 485 -7.12 101.27 19.87
CA ILE A 485 -6.30 100.12 20.26
C ILE A 485 -6.02 99.17 19.08
N TRP A 486 -6.67 99.35 17.93
CA TRP A 486 -6.51 98.50 16.75
C TRP A 486 -5.27 98.89 15.93
N THR A 487 -4.11 98.44 16.39
CA THR A 487 -2.88 98.38 15.59
C THR A 487 -2.90 97.17 14.66
N LEU A 488 -2.05 97.16 13.62
CA LEU A 488 -1.93 96.01 12.72
C LEU A 488 -1.55 94.73 13.49
N GLN A 489 -0.69 94.85 14.50
CA GLN A 489 -0.30 93.75 15.39
C GLN A 489 -1.50 93.20 16.18
N ASN A 490 -2.33 94.08 16.73
CA ASN A 490 -3.53 93.68 17.47
C ASN A 490 -4.59 93.04 16.55
N CYS A 491 -4.68 93.47 15.29
CA CYS A 491 -5.54 92.83 14.29
C CYS A 491 -5.03 91.42 13.91
N HIS A 492 -3.71 91.24 13.76
CA HIS A 492 -3.11 89.92 13.52
C HIS A 492 -3.31 88.99 14.73
N TRP A 493 -3.19 89.52 15.94
CA TRP A 493 -3.41 88.76 17.17
C TRP A 493 -4.87 88.30 17.30
N ALA A 494 -5.82 89.20 17.07
CA ALA A 494 -7.24 88.87 17.10
C ALA A 494 -7.62 87.83 16.03
N THR A 495 -7.16 88.00 14.79
CA THR A 495 -7.47 87.07 13.69
C THR A 495 -6.78 85.70 13.82
N LEU A 496 -5.61 85.64 14.45
CA LEU A 496 -4.91 84.37 14.73
C LEU A 496 -5.58 83.61 15.87
N GLY A 497 -5.92 84.32 16.96
CA GLY A 497 -6.58 83.74 18.14
C GLY A 497 -7.91 83.06 17.81
N THR A 498 -8.61 83.52 16.77
CA THR A 498 -9.86 82.92 16.31
C THR A 498 -9.68 81.66 15.47
N ILE A 499 -8.64 81.57 14.63
CA ILE A 499 -8.32 80.32 13.92
C ILE A 499 -7.91 79.24 14.94
N MET A 500 -7.15 79.63 15.96
CA MET A 500 -6.68 78.74 17.02
C MET A 500 -7.74 78.41 18.08
N ASN A 501 -8.96 78.96 17.98
CA ASN A 501 -10.05 78.81 18.96
C ASN A 501 -9.66 79.23 20.41
N GLN A 502 -8.71 80.15 20.59
CA GLN A 502 -8.23 80.59 21.92
C GLN A 502 -8.91 81.85 22.45
N GLY A 503 -9.68 82.56 21.61
CA GLY A 503 -10.28 83.85 21.97
C GLY A 503 -9.27 85.00 21.99
N CYS A 504 -9.74 86.22 22.25
CA CYS A 504 -8.89 87.39 22.41
C CYS A 504 -9.48 88.38 23.44
N ASP A 505 -8.62 89.01 24.23
CA ASP A 505 -9.04 89.99 25.24
C ASP A 505 -9.50 91.32 24.61
N ILE A 506 -9.09 91.58 23.38
CA ILE A 506 -9.43 92.77 22.59
C ILE A 506 -10.60 92.48 21.66
N LEU A 507 -11.71 93.20 21.81
CA LEU A 507 -12.95 92.97 21.06
C LEU A 507 -13.44 94.28 20.43
N PRO A 508 -13.88 94.27 19.15
CA PRO A 508 -14.34 95.47 18.49
C PRO A 508 -15.66 95.94 19.11
N LYS A 509 -15.82 97.26 19.24
CA LYS A 509 -17.02 97.90 19.77
C LYS A 509 -17.91 98.43 18.65
N GLY A 510 -17.31 98.85 17.54
CA GLY A 510 -17.99 99.31 16.33
C GLY A 510 -18.84 98.22 15.66
N ILE A 511 -19.97 98.63 15.05
CA ILE A 511 -20.88 97.67 14.39
C ILE A 511 -20.25 97.03 13.14
N SER A 512 -19.49 97.81 12.36
CA SER A 512 -18.84 97.36 11.13
C SER A 512 -17.68 96.39 11.39
N SER A 513 -16.86 96.69 12.39
CA SER A 513 -15.74 95.85 12.81
C SER A 513 -16.21 94.55 13.49
N ARG A 514 -17.30 94.61 14.27
CA ARG A 514 -17.98 93.41 14.79
C ARG A 514 -18.50 92.51 13.68
N PHE A 515 -19.11 93.06 12.63
CA PHE A 515 -19.60 92.27 11.51
C PHE A 515 -18.45 91.61 10.73
N ALA A 516 -17.37 92.35 10.46
CA ALA A 516 -16.18 91.80 9.81
C ALA A 516 -15.55 90.67 10.63
N LEU A 517 -15.43 90.84 11.95
CA LEU A 517 -14.91 89.82 12.85
C LEU A 517 -15.85 88.60 12.95
N ALA A 518 -17.16 88.80 12.96
CA ALA A 518 -18.13 87.71 12.97
C ALA A 518 -18.08 86.85 11.70
N MET A 519 -17.90 87.46 10.52
CA MET A 519 -17.70 86.70 9.27
C MET A 519 -16.38 85.91 9.30
N TRP A 520 -15.33 86.48 9.87
CA TRP A 520 -14.07 85.78 10.08
C TRP A 520 -14.21 84.60 11.07
N TRP A 521 -14.96 84.77 12.16
CA TRP A 521 -15.28 83.68 13.08
C TRP A 521 -16.00 82.53 12.40
N PHE A 522 -16.98 82.84 11.54
CA PHE A 522 -17.70 81.84 10.78
C PHE A 522 -16.76 81.05 9.84
N PHE A 523 -15.86 81.74 9.14
CA PHE A 523 -14.85 81.10 8.30
C PHE A 523 -13.89 80.22 9.11
N ALA A 524 -13.36 80.74 10.22
CA ALA A 524 -12.44 80.02 11.09
C ALA A 524 -13.07 78.73 11.63
N LEU A 525 -14.34 78.78 12.04
CA LEU A 525 -15.10 77.62 12.49
C LEU A 525 -15.19 76.54 11.39
N ILE A 526 -15.50 76.93 10.15
CA ILE A 526 -15.62 76.00 9.02
C ILE A 526 -14.28 75.31 8.73
N ILE A 527 -13.19 76.08 8.64
CA ILE A 527 -11.86 75.53 8.33
C ILE A 527 -11.38 74.59 9.43
N THR A 528 -11.51 74.97 10.69
CA THR A 528 -11.04 74.14 11.80
C THR A 528 -11.86 72.86 11.94
N ASN A 529 -13.18 72.91 11.77
CA ASN A 529 -14.02 71.71 11.80
C ASN A 529 -13.76 70.79 10.60
N SER A 530 -13.53 71.34 9.41
CA SER A 530 -13.16 70.54 8.22
C SER A 530 -11.80 69.86 8.39
N TYR A 531 -10.83 70.56 8.99
CA TYR A 531 -9.52 69.98 9.32
C TYR A 531 -9.67 68.80 10.28
N ILE A 532 -10.42 68.97 11.37
CA ILE A 532 -10.67 67.92 12.35
C ILE A 532 -11.32 66.70 11.68
N ALA A 533 -12.37 66.92 10.86
CA ALA A 533 -13.05 65.83 10.16
C ALA A 533 -12.11 65.04 9.22
N ASN A 534 -11.30 65.73 8.43
CA ASN A 534 -10.35 65.09 7.52
C ASN A 534 -9.23 64.37 8.27
N LEU A 535 -8.74 64.95 9.37
CA LEU A 535 -7.75 64.31 10.23
C LEU A 535 -8.29 63.01 10.83
N THR A 536 -9.54 63.01 11.31
CA THR A 536 -10.20 61.79 11.82
C THR A 536 -10.37 60.73 10.73
N ALA A 537 -10.76 61.13 9.52
CA ALA A 537 -10.86 60.22 8.37
C ALA A 537 -9.50 59.63 7.97
N PHE A 538 -8.43 60.42 8.05
CA PHE A 538 -7.08 59.98 7.74
C PHE A 538 -6.55 58.97 8.77
N LEU A 539 -6.74 59.25 10.07
CA LEU A 539 -6.31 58.35 11.15
C LEU A 539 -7.05 57.00 11.13
N THR A 540 -8.29 56.97 10.63
CA THR A 540 -9.07 55.73 10.51
C THR A 540 -8.72 54.92 9.26
N LYS A 541 -8.17 55.53 8.21
CA LYS A 541 -7.78 54.87 6.94
C LYS A 541 -6.53 53.99 7.05
N ALA A 542 -5.73 54.12 8.12
CA ALA A 542 -4.48 53.38 8.31
C ALA A 542 -4.65 51.86 8.54
N ASN A 543 -5.89 51.36 8.66
CA ASN A 543 -6.22 49.94 8.83
C ASN A 543 -6.91 49.38 7.59
N LEU A 544 -6.25 49.42 6.43
CA LEU A 544 -6.77 48.75 5.24
C LEU A 544 -6.36 47.28 5.19
N GLU A 545 -7.33 46.46 4.81
CA GLU A 545 -7.27 45.01 4.70
C GLU A 545 -6.12 44.55 3.78
N PRO A 546 -5.58 43.34 4.00
CA PRO A 546 -4.54 42.80 3.12
C PRO A 546 -5.05 42.77 1.67
N PRO A 547 -4.20 43.09 0.69
CA PRO A 547 -4.60 43.20 -0.71
C PRO A 547 -5.03 41.86 -1.34
N ILE A 548 -4.73 40.74 -0.69
CA ILE A 548 -5.11 39.39 -1.12
C ILE A 548 -5.66 38.67 0.10
N LYS A 549 -6.91 38.22 0.03
CA LYS A 549 -7.49 37.31 1.02
C LYS A 549 -7.66 35.92 0.44
N ASN A 550 -8.10 35.84 -0.82
CA ASN A 550 -8.47 34.59 -1.48
C ASN A 550 -7.78 34.40 -2.83
N VAL A 551 -7.82 33.17 -3.35
CA VAL A 551 -7.31 32.83 -4.70
C VAL A 551 -8.04 33.61 -5.80
N GLU A 552 -9.32 33.96 -5.59
CA GLU A 552 -10.09 34.74 -6.56
C GLU A 552 -9.56 36.18 -6.71
N ASP A 553 -9.00 36.74 -5.64
CA ASP A 553 -8.36 38.06 -5.71
C ASP A 553 -7.13 37.99 -6.63
N LEU A 554 -6.41 36.85 -6.62
CA LEU A 554 -5.26 36.61 -7.49
C LEU A 554 -5.64 36.46 -8.96
N SER A 555 -6.82 35.90 -9.28
CA SER A 555 -7.27 35.72 -10.67
C SER A 555 -7.80 37.02 -11.30
N LYS A 556 -8.38 37.92 -10.49
CA LYS A 556 -8.91 39.22 -10.95
C LYS A 556 -7.83 40.25 -11.24
N GLN A 557 -6.60 40.04 -10.77
CA GLN A 557 -5.51 40.99 -10.84
C GLN A 557 -4.32 40.41 -11.62
N SER A 558 -3.53 41.28 -12.26
CA SER A 558 -2.33 40.88 -13.02
C SER A 558 -1.02 41.47 -12.49
N LYS A 559 -1.06 42.20 -11.37
CA LYS A 559 0.08 42.93 -10.79
C LYS A 559 0.99 42.03 -9.96
N ILE A 560 0.41 41.12 -9.19
CA ILE A 560 1.07 40.20 -8.28
C ILE A 560 1.13 38.85 -8.99
N LYS A 561 2.35 38.38 -9.26
CA LYS A 561 2.57 37.04 -9.81
C LYS A 561 2.41 36.01 -8.71
N TYR A 562 1.86 34.85 -9.07
CA TYR A 562 1.69 33.70 -8.19
C TYR A 562 2.17 32.43 -8.89
N GLY A 563 2.50 31.40 -8.13
CA GLY A 563 3.00 30.12 -8.63
C GLY A 563 2.93 29.03 -7.57
N CYS A 564 3.27 27.81 -7.95
CA CYS A 564 3.34 26.65 -7.06
C CYS A 564 4.65 25.88 -7.29
N LEU A 565 4.94 24.91 -6.42
CA LEU A 565 6.13 24.08 -6.53
C LEU A 565 6.06 23.21 -7.80
N GLU A 566 7.14 23.23 -8.59
CA GLU A 566 7.27 22.43 -9.80
C GLU A 566 7.21 20.91 -9.47
N LYS A 567 6.43 20.16 -10.25
CA LYS A 567 6.17 18.72 -10.08
C LYS A 567 5.56 18.38 -8.70
N GLY A 568 4.97 19.37 -8.02
CA GLY A 568 4.25 19.20 -6.76
C GLY A 568 2.82 18.71 -6.96
N SER A 569 2.22 18.17 -5.89
CA SER A 569 0.81 17.77 -5.88
C SER A 569 -0.13 18.95 -6.17
N THR A 570 0.20 20.16 -5.70
CA THR A 570 -0.57 21.38 -5.94
C THR A 570 -0.61 21.79 -7.42
N GLU A 571 0.52 21.68 -8.13
CA GLU A 571 0.56 21.95 -9.58
C GLU A 571 -0.35 20.98 -10.32
N GLN A 572 -0.26 19.70 -9.97
CA GLN A 572 -1.06 18.65 -10.59
C GLN A 572 -2.55 18.80 -10.31
N PHE A 573 -2.91 19.21 -9.09
CA PHE A 573 -4.29 19.53 -8.71
C PHE A 573 -4.90 20.61 -9.62
N PHE A 574 -4.15 21.67 -9.94
CA PHE A 574 -4.63 22.73 -10.85
C PHE A 574 -4.52 22.39 -12.33
N LYS A 575 -3.73 21.38 -12.73
CA LYS A 575 -3.62 20.90 -14.12
C LYS A 575 -4.80 20.04 -14.54
N VAL A 576 -5.33 19.22 -13.63
CA VAL A 576 -6.46 18.35 -13.94
C VAL A 576 -7.74 19.20 -13.93
N PRO A 577 -8.44 19.35 -15.07
CA PRO A 577 -9.73 20.02 -15.06
C PRO A 577 -10.70 19.18 -14.24
N THR A 578 -11.24 19.77 -13.17
CA THR A 578 -12.32 19.21 -12.35
C THR A 578 -13.60 19.02 -13.15
#